data_AF-D7PFV0-F1
#
_entry.id   AF-D7PFV0-F1
#
_cell.length_a   1.000
_cell.length_b   1.000
_cell.length_c   1.000
_cell.angle_alpha   90.00
_cell.angle_beta   90.00
_cell.angle_gamma   90.00
#
_symmetry.space_group_name_H-M   'P 1'
#
loop_
_entity.id
_entity.type
_entity.pdbx_description
1 polymer ?
#
loop_
_entity_poly.entity_id
_entity_poly.type
_entity_poly.pdbx_seq_one_letter_code
_entity_poly.pdbx_strand_id
1 'polypeptide(L)' 'MTIAFQSAVFALIAISFLPVIGVPVALASPDGWSSSKNVVFSGVSLWIGLVLFVGILNSFIS' A
#
# COMPACT_ATOMS: atom_id res chain seq x y z
N MET A 1 -11.32 6.81 -18.27
CA MET A 1 -10.11 6.57 -17.46
C MET A 1 -10.12 7.29 -16.11
N THR A 2 -10.96 8.31 -15.92
CA THR A 2 -11.06 9.08 -14.67
C THR A 2 -11.58 8.27 -13.48
N ILE A 3 -12.67 7.50 -13.59
CA ILE A 3 -13.23 6.76 -12.43
C ILE A 3 -12.28 5.65 -11.95
N ALA A 4 -11.71 4.86 -12.87
CA ALA A 4 -10.75 3.81 -12.53
C ALA A 4 -9.45 4.37 -11.92
N PHE A 5 -8.98 5.51 -12.42
CA PHE A 5 -7.83 6.21 -11.84
C PHE A 5 -8.15 6.76 -10.45
N GLN A 6 -9.28 7.44 -10.29
CA GLN A 6 -9.72 7.97 -8.99
C GLN A 6 -9.93 6.86 -7.96
N SER A 7 -10.49 5.71 -8.35
CA SER A 7 -10.63 4.57 -7.45
C SER A 7 -9.28 3.94 -7.11
N ALA A 8 -8.34 3.84 -8.05
CA ALA A 8 -6.99 3.36 -7.80
C ALA A 8 -6.20 4.30 -6.86
N VAL A 9 -6.33 5.62 -7.04
CA VAL A 9 -5.74 6.64 -6.15
C VAL A 9 -6.37 6.57 -4.76
N PHE A 10 -7.70 6.45 -4.67
CA PHE A 10 -8.38 6.27 -3.39
C PHE A 10 -7.92 5.00 -2.66
N ALA A 11 -7.81 3.88 -3.39
CA ALA A 11 -7.30 2.63 -2.85
C ALA A 11 -5.85 2.78 -2.38
N LEU A 12 -4.99 3.47 -3.13
CA LEU A 12 -3.60 3.74 -2.74
C LEU A 12 -3.54 4.57 -1.45
N ILE A 13 -4.37 5.60 -1.32
CA ILE A 13 -4.46 6.41 -0.10
C ILE A 13 -4.91 5.55 1.08
N ALA A 14 -6.01 4.81 0.94
CA ALA A 14 -6.53 3.93 1.97
C ALA A 14 -5.50 2.88 2.41
N ILE A 15 -4.83 2.24 1.45
CA ILE A 15 -3.80 1.23 1.71
C ILE A 15 -2.56 1.85 2.34
N SER A 16 -2.23 3.12 2.07
CA SER A 16 -1.08 3.81 2.69
C SER A 16 -1.23 4.00 4.20
N PHE A 17 -2.44 4.04 4.74
CA PHE A 17 -2.63 4.09 6.20
C PHE A 17 -2.19 2.79 6.88
N LEU A 18 -2.27 1.64 6.19
CA LEU A 18 -1.84 0.36 6.76
C LEU A 18 -0.35 0.34 7.10
N PRO A 19 0.61 0.62 6.20
CA PRO A 19 2.03 0.64 6.57
C PRO A 19 2.36 1.80 7.52
N VAL A 20 1.68 2.96 7.43
CA VAL A 20 1.90 4.10 8.34
C VAL A 20 1.66 3.71 9.80
N ILE A 21 0.62 2.90 10.07
CA ILE A 21 0.31 2.45 11.44
C ILE A 21 0.97 1.10 11.74
N GLY A 22 0.83 0.14 10.81
CA GLY A 22 1.22 -1.24 10.99
C GLY A 22 2.74 -1.46 11.08
N VAL A 23 3.55 -0.69 10.34
CA VAL A 23 5.02 -0.84 10.41
C VAL A 23 5.56 -0.41 11.77
N PRO A 24 5.25 0.79 12.32
CA PRO A 24 5.66 1.15 13.67
C PRO A 24 5.19 0.16 14.74
N VAL A 25 3.93 -0.29 14.66
CA VAL A 25 3.37 -1.25 15.63
C VAL A 25 4.08 -2.61 15.57
N ALA A 26 4.33 -3.14 14.38
CA ALA A 26 5.03 -4.41 14.20
C ALA A 26 6.48 -4.36 14.69
N LEU A 27 7.15 -3.21 14.55
CA LEU A 27 8.54 -3.03 14.98
C LEU A 27 8.67 -2.72 16.47
N ALA A 28 7.68 -2.06 17.08
CA ALA A 28 7.72 -1.67 18.49
C ALA A 28 7.22 -2.77 19.44
N SER A 29 6.47 -3.77 18.94
CA SER A 29 5.93 -4.85 19.76
C SER A 29 7.00 -5.94 20.06
N PRO A 30 7.05 -6.51 21.27
CA PRO A 30 7.93 -7.64 21.59
C PRO A 30 7.70 -8.81 20.62
N ASP A 31 8.77 -9.32 20.01
CA ASP A 31 8.73 -10.35 18.94
C ASP A 31 7.81 -10.04 17.73
N GLY A 32 7.31 -8.80 17.64
CA GLY A 32 6.32 -8.37 16.65
C GLY A 32 6.82 -8.51 15.23
N TRP A 33 8.12 -8.27 15.02
CA TRP A 33 8.76 -8.47 13.72
C TRP A 33 8.71 -9.93 13.25
N SER A 34 9.03 -10.90 14.12
CA SER A 34 9.05 -12.31 13.74
C SER A 34 7.66 -12.80 13.33
N SER A 35 6.64 -12.39 14.08
CA SER A 35 5.24 -12.75 13.84
C SER A 35 4.61 -12.05 12.63
N SER A 36 4.91 -10.75 12.45
CA SER A 36 4.23 -9.91 11.45
C SER A 36 4.99 -9.75 10.14
N LYS A 37 6.20 -10.33 10.01
CA LYS A 37 7.09 -10.18 8.84
C LYS A 37 6.37 -10.39 7.51
N ASN A 38 5.67 -11.52 7.36
CA ASN A 38 4.98 -11.85 6.12
C ASN A 38 3.82 -10.89 5.82
N VAL A 39 3.11 -10.42 6.85
CA VAL A 39 2.01 -9.46 6.70
C VAL A 39 2.56 -8.11 6.23
N VAL A 40 3.65 -7.64 6.83
CA VAL A 40 4.31 -6.39 6.44
C VAL A 40 4.83 -6.49 5.00
N PHE A 41 5.50 -7.58 4.62
CA PHE A 41 5.98 -7.77 3.25
C PHE A 41 4.85 -7.83 2.22
N SER A 42 3.75 -8.52 2.53
CA SER A 42 2.56 -8.57 1.66
C SER A 42 1.89 -7.20 1.53
N GLY A 43 1.78 -6.45 2.63
CA GLY A 43 1.23 -5.10 2.61
C GLY A 43 2.07 -4.13 1.78
N VAL A 44 3.40 -4.19 1.92
CA VAL A 44 4.32 -3.35 1.15
C VAL A 44 4.32 -3.75 -0.33
N SER A 45 4.30 -5.04 -0.66
CA SER A 45 4.25 -5.47 -2.07
C SER A 45 2.96 -5.04 -2.76
N LEU A 46 1.81 -5.15 -2.08
CA LEU A 46 0.54 -4.62 -2.55
C LEU A 46 0.60 -3.09 -2.77
N TRP A 47 1.15 -2.36 -1.80
CA TRP A 47 1.30 -0.91 -1.88
C TRP A 47 2.16 -0.48 -3.06
N ILE A 48 3.33 -1.11 -3.27
CA ILE A 48 4.21 -0.85 -4.43
C ILE A 48 3.48 -1.17 -5.74
N GLY A 49 2.75 -2.29 -5.80
CA GLY A 49 1.96 -2.66 -6.96
C GLY A 49 0.93 -1.59 -7.32
N LEU A 50 0.23 -1.02 -6.32
CA LEU A 50 -0.72 0.07 -6.53
C LEU A 50 -0.04 1.36 -7.00
N VAL A 51 1.14 1.72 -6.48
CA VAL A 51 1.89 2.90 -6.93
C VAL A 51 2.22 2.78 -8.43
N LEU A 52 2.74 1.63 -8.85
CA LEU A 52 3.06 1.38 -10.26
C LEU A 52 1.79 1.38 -11.12
N PHE A 53 0.71 0.78 -10.63
CA PHE A 53 -0.56 0.72 -11.34
C PHE A 53 -1.16 2.11 -11.57
N VAL A 54 -1.18 2.96 -10.55
CA VAL A 54 -1.62 4.36 -10.66
C VAL A 54 -0.73 5.12 -11.66
N GLY A 55 0.58 4.92 -11.63
CA GLY A 55 1.51 5.51 -12.59
C GLY A 55 1.23 5.09 -14.05
N ILE A 56 0.92 3.81 -14.27
CA ILE A 56 0.51 3.30 -15.58
C ILE A 56 -0.80 3.94 -16.03
N LEU A 57 -1.81 3.96 -15.15
CA LEU A 57 -3.11 4.58 -15.44
C LEU A 57 -2.99 6.06 -15.79
N ASN A 58 -2.08 6.79 -15.15
CA ASN A 58 -1.81 8.20 -15.42
C ASN A 58 -1.44 8.44 -16.89
N SER A 59 -0.71 7.52 -17.54
CA SER A 59 -0.33 7.63 -18.95
C SER A 59 -1.50 7.48 -19.94
N PHE A 60 -2.65 6.98 -19.49
CA PHE A 60 -3.87 6.80 -20.31
C PHE A 60 -4.91 7.90 -20.07
N ILE A 61 -4.61 8.87 -19.21
CA ILE A 61 -5.48 10.01 -18.92
C ILE A 61 -4.93 11.20 -19.70
N SER A 62 -5.80 11.83 -20.50
CA SER A 62 -5.51 13.06 -21.23
C SER A 62 -6.14 14.26 -20.53
#